data_AF-K9YFK4-F1
#
_entry.id   AF-K9YFK4-F1
#
_cell.length_a   1.000
_cell.length_b   1.000
_cell.length_c   1.000
_cell.angle_alpha   90.00
_cell.angle_beta   90.00
_cell.angle_gamma   90.00
#
_symmetry.space_group_name_H-M   'P 1'
#
loop_
_entity.id
_entity.type
_entity.pdbx_description
1 polymer ?
#
loop_
_entity_poly.entity_id
_entity_poly.type
_entity_poly.pdbx_seq_one_letter_code
_entity_poly.pdbx_strand_id
1 'polypeptide(L)'
;MQQEVDHSKRLLKILIGAAWIDGKFLPEERQYLIKTAEKHELADDPEIRALLYELKTVRPEECYQWLEEYFGGYPSQQAYEDLIEAISGLIYSDGEMANEEAKLLTQVQQYDPANTSSLDKVLKTVQKLYQRYVTS
;
A
#
# COMPACT_ATOMS: atom_id res chain seq x y z
N MET A 1 20.60 -4.34 2.82
CA MET A 1 20.20 -4.90 1.52
C MET A 1 19.07 -5.92 1.65
N GLN A 2 19.20 -7.09 2.29
CA GLN A 2 18.08 -8.07 2.36
C GLN A 2 16.80 -7.54 3.04
N GLN A 3 16.94 -6.81 4.16
CA GLN A 3 15.79 -6.29 4.93
C GLN A 3 14.98 -5.22 4.18
N GLU A 4 15.60 -4.50 3.26
CA GLU A 4 14.98 -3.41 2.50
C GLU A 4 14.11 -3.94 1.35
N VAL A 5 14.56 -5.05 0.74
CA VAL A 5 13.80 -5.81 -0.27
C VAL A 5 12.58 -6.46 0.37
N ASP A 6 12.74 -7.08 1.56
CA ASP A 6 11.62 -7.69 2.29
C ASP A 6 10.58 -6.65 2.75
N HIS A 7 11.04 -5.45 3.16
CA HIS A 7 10.14 -4.35 3.52
C HIS A 7 9.40 -3.82 2.30
N SER A 8 10.10 -3.54 1.20
CA SER A 8 9.51 -3.11 -0.07
C SER A 8 8.48 -4.12 -0.59
N LYS A 9 8.77 -5.42 -0.46
CA LYS A 9 7.85 -6.50 -0.84
C LYS A 9 6.55 -6.45 -0.04
N ARG A 10 6.63 -6.26 1.28
CA ARG A 10 5.44 -6.14 2.14
C ARG A 10 4.60 -4.93 1.78
N LEU A 11 5.22 -3.78 1.57
CA LEU A 11 4.54 -2.56 1.15
C LEU A 11 3.85 -2.73 -0.21
N LEU A 12 4.53 -3.36 -1.17
CA LEU A 12 3.99 -3.62 -2.49
C LEU A 12 2.79 -4.57 -2.45
N LYS A 13 2.83 -5.60 -1.59
CA LYS A 13 1.67 -6.47 -1.33
C LYS A 13 0.47 -5.69 -0.77
N ILE A 14 0.70 -4.81 0.20
CA ILE A 14 -0.34 -3.95 0.76
C ILE A 14 -0.93 -3.05 -0.32
N LEU A 15 -0.10 -2.48 -1.19
CA LEU A 15 -0.57 -1.65 -2.31
C LEU A 15 -1.42 -2.43 -3.32
N ILE A 16 -0.99 -3.64 -3.70
CA ILE A 16 -1.78 -4.49 -4.58
C ILE A 16 -3.11 -4.85 -3.91
N GLY A 17 -3.10 -5.21 -2.63
CA GLY A 17 -4.32 -5.48 -1.88
C GLY A 17 -5.24 -4.25 -1.76
N ALA A 18 -4.67 -3.06 -1.57
CA ALA A 18 -5.42 -1.81 -1.54
C ALA A 18 -6.05 -1.47 -2.90
N ALA A 19 -5.36 -1.74 -4.01
CA ALA A 19 -5.94 -1.59 -5.35
C ALA A 19 -7.12 -2.54 -5.57
N TRP A 20 -7.05 -3.76 -5.02
CA TRP A 20 -8.12 -4.76 -5.10
C TRP A 20 -9.30 -4.53 -4.14
N ILE A 21 -9.23 -3.59 -3.19
CA ILE A 21 -10.26 -3.46 -2.15
C ILE A 21 -11.66 -3.12 -2.71
N ASP A 22 -11.71 -2.38 -3.83
CA ASP A 22 -12.95 -2.06 -4.53
C ASP A 22 -13.41 -3.18 -5.49
N GLY A 23 -12.73 -4.33 -5.48
CA GLY A 23 -13.00 -5.47 -6.34
C GLY A 23 -12.62 -5.26 -7.80
N LYS A 24 -11.90 -4.17 -8.11
CA LYS A 24 -11.46 -3.81 -9.46
C LYS A 24 -10.01 -3.35 -9.39
N PHE A 25 -9.14 -4.02 -10.14
CA PHE A 25 -7.76 -3.60 -10.31
C PHE A 25 -7.63 -2.95 -11.70
N LEU A 26 -7.42 -1.63 -11.72
CA LEU A 26 -7.41 -0.88 -12.97
C LEU A 26 -6.11 -1.16 -13.75
N PRO A 27 -6.15 -1.15 -15.10
CA PRO A 27 -4.96 -1.35 -15.92
C PRO A 27 -3.83 -0.36 -15.62
N GLU A 28 -4.18 0.91 -15.37
CA GLU A 28 -3.25 1.99 -15.05
C GLU A 28 -2.57 1.72 -13.71
N GLU A 29 -3.35 1.26 -12.72
CA GLU A 29 -2.86 0.84 -11.42
C GLU A 29 -1.87 -0.33 -11.58
N ARG A 30 -2.24 -1.33 -12.36
CA ARG A 30 -1.38 -2.48 -12.63
C ARG A 30 -0.05 -2.07 -13.26
N GLN A 31 -0.09 -1.24 -14.30
CA GLN A 31 1.13 -0.77 -14.97
C GLN A 31 2.04 -0.02 -14.01
N TYR A 32 1.47 0.77 -13.11
CA TYR A 32 2.25 1.47 -12.11
C TYR A 32 2.91 0.50 -11.12
N LEU A 33 2.16 -0.45 -10.55
CA LEU A 33 2.71 -1.41 -9.59
C LEU A 33 3.77 -2.33 -10.22
N ILE A 34 3.65 -2.65 -11.52
CA ILE A 34 4.71 -3.34 -12.26
C ILE A 34 5.98 -2.48 -12.30
N LYS A 35 5.89 -1.19 -12.64
CA LYS A 35 7.05 -0.29 -12.66
C LYS A 35 7.67 -0.14 -11.27
N THR A 36 6.87 -0.03 -10.22
CA THR A 36 7.36 0.01 -8.83
C THR A 36 8.05 -1.31 -8.48
N ALA A 37 7.49 -2.45 -8.85
CA ALA A 37 8.14 -3.75 -8.66
C ALA A 37 9.48 -3.84 -9.39
N GLU A 38 9.57 -3.35 -10.63
CA GLU A 38 10.81 -3.32 -11.41
C GLU A 38 11.87 -2.42 -10.75
N LYS A 39 11.49 -1.21 -10.31
CA LYS A 39 12.37 -0.27 -9.60
C LYS A 39 12.99 -0.87 -8.34
N HIS A 40 12.23 -1.70 -7.63
CA HIS A 40 12.65 -2.33 -6.37
C HIS A 40 13.20 -3.75 -6.56
N GLU A 41 13.47 -4.19 -7.80
CA GLU A 41 13.98 -5.54 -8.12
C GLU A 41 13.06 -6.68 -7.62
N LEU A 42 11.76 -6.39 -7.49
CA LEU A 42 10.70 -7.28 -7.01
C LEU A 42 9.81 -7.83 -8.14
N ALA A 43 9.95 -7.34 -9.37
CA ALA A 43 9.14 -7.78 -10.50
C ALA A 43 9.29 -9.28 -10.84
N ASP A 44 10.47 -9.83 -10.59
CA ASP A 44 10.77 -11.25 -10.79
C ASP A 44 10.38 -12.13 -9.59
N ASP A 45 9.98 -11.53 -8.46
CA ASP A 45 9.50 -12.30 -7.31
C ASP A 45 8.20 -13.04 -7.67
N PRO A 46 8.14 -14.37 -7.52
CA PRO A 46 7.01 -15.16 -7.99
C PRO A 46 5.70 -14.83 -7.27
N GLU A 47 5.78 -14.35 -6.02
CA GLU A 47 4.60 -13.94 -5.24
C GLU A 47 4.06 -12.61 -5.74
N ILE A 48 4.94 -11.61 -5.92
CA ILE A 48 4.58 -10.30 -6.48
C ILE A 48 4.05 -10.45 -7.90
N ARG A 49 4.72 -11.25 -8.73
CA ARG A 49 4.31 -11.50 -10.12
C ARG A 49 2.92 -12.15 -10.18
N ALA A 50 2.61 -13.10 -9.30
CA ALA A 50 1.29 -13.72 -9.25
C ALA A 50 0.17 -12.70 -8.92
N LEU A 51 0.47 -11.74 -8.05
CA LEU A 51 -0.47 -10.70 -7.64
C LEU A 51 -0.65 -9.61 -8.73
N LEU A 52 0.43 -9.18 -9.38
CA LEU A 52 0.41 -8.14 -10.42
C LEU A 52 -0.32 -8.58 -11.70
N TYR A 53 -0.10 -9.81 -12.14
CA TYR A 53 -0.69 -10.34 -13.37
C TYR A 53 -2.10 -10.94 -13.16
N GLU A 54 -2.73 -10.66 -12.03
CA GLU A 54 -4.06 -11.16 -11.63
C GLU A 54 -4.19 -12.68 -11.69
N LEU A 55 -3.07 -13.41 -11.59
CA LEU A 55 -3.11 -14.86 -11.46
C LEU A 55 -3.78 -15.26 -10.14
N LYS A 56 -3.86 -14.33 -9.18
CA LYS A 56 -4.59 -14.43 -7.93
C LYS A 56 -5.32 -13.13 -7.63
N THR A 57 -6.65 -13.17 -7.54
CA THR A 57 -7.46 -12.07 -7.00
C THR A 57 -7.20 -11.93 -5.51
N VAL A 58 -6.84 -10.73 -5.05
CA VAL A 58 -6.68 -10.47 -3.62
C VAL A 58 -8.03 -10.15 -3.03
N ARG A 59 -8.44 -10.93 -2.03
CA ARG A 59 -9.65 -10.63 -1.26
C ARG A 59 -9.33 -9.58 -0.18
N PRO A 60 -10.27 -8.70 0.18
CA PRO A 60 -10.09 -7.72 1.25
C PRO A 60 -9.59 -8.37 2.55
N GLU A 61 -10.06 -9.57 2.88
CA GLU A 61 -9.62 -10.30 4.09
C GLU A 61 -8.13 -10.66 4.07
N GLU A 62 -7.59 -11.02 2.90
CA GLU A 62 -6.15 -11.28 2.75
C GLU A 62 -5.35 -9.97 2.87
N CYS A 63 -5.90 -8.86 2.38
CA CYS A 63 -5.28 -7.55 2.54
C CYS A 63 -5.25 -7.10 4.01
N TYR A 64 -6.32 -7.32 4.78
CA TYR A 64 -6.33 -7.02 6.22
C TYR A 64 -5.32 -7.89 6.97
N GLN A 65 -5.21 -9.17 6.64
CA GLN A 65 -4.20 -10.05 7.22
C GLN A 65 -2.78 -9.53 6.97
N TRP A 66 -2.47 -9.07 5.76
CA TRP A 66 -1.15 -8.48 5.47
C TRP A 66 -0.89 -7.19 6.27
N LEU A 67 -1.92 -6.38 6.51
CA LEU A 67 -1.80 -5.21 7.39
C LEU A 67 -1.58 -5.61 8.85
N GLU A 68 -2.34 -6.57 9.37
CA GLU A 68 -2.15 -7.06 10.73
C GLU A 68 -0.75 -7.67 10.93
N GLU A 69 -0.25 -8.42 9.94
CA GLU A 69 1.12 -8.95 9.91
C GLU A 69 2.18 -7.84 9.82
N TYR A 70 1.92 -6.78 9.06
CA TYR A 70 2.80 -5.62 8.95
C TYR A 70 2.89 -4.86 10.28
N PHE A 71 1.76 -4.67 10.95
CA PHE A 71 1.68 -3.98 12.24
C PHE A 71 2.05 -4.86 13.44
N GLY A 72 2.05 -6.19 13.28
CA GLY A 72 2.37 -7.14 14.35
C GLY A 72 1.34 -7.17 15.48
N GLY A 73 0.07 -6.81 15.21
CA GLY A 73 -1.00 -6.78 16.23
C GLY A 73 -1.82 -5.50 16.19
N TYR A 74 -1.96 -4.82 17.34
CA TYR A 74 -2.76 -3.59 17.47
C TYR A 74 -2.02 -2.39 16.87
N PRO A 75 -2.41 -1.92 15.68
CA PRO A 75 -1.76 -0.78 15.06
C PRO A 75 -2.01 0.48 15.90
N SER A 76 -0.92 1.13 16.31
CA SER A 76 -0.98 2.47 16.87
C SER A 76 -1.16 3.49 15.75
N GLN A 77 -1.61 4.69 16.10
CA GLN A 77 -1.67 5.82 15.17
C GLN A 77 -0.33 6.07 14.46
N GLN A 78 0.79 5.99 15.21
CA GLN A 78 2.14 6.12 14.64
C GLN A 78 2.42 5.05 13.58
N ALA A 79 2.02 3.81 13.81
CA ALA A 79 2.26 2.75 12.84
C ALA A 79 1.55 3.03 11.51
N TYR A 80 0.34 3.61 11.56
CA TYR A 80 -0.38 4.03 10.36
C TYR A 80 0.32 5.18 9.63
N GLU A 81 0.86 6.16 10.36
CA GLU A 81 1.66 7.24 9.79
C GLU A 81 2.90 6.69 9.09
N ASP A 82 3.63 5.80 9.76
CA ASP A 82 4.83 5.14 9.23
C ASP A 82 4.51 4.30 7.97
N LEU A 83 3.34 3.63 7.93
CA LEU A 83 2.89 2.89 6.73
C LEU A 83 2.64 3.84 5.56
N ILE A 84 1.97 4.97 5.80
CA ILE A 84 1.65 5.94 4.76
C ILE A 84 2.91 6.60 4.24
N GLU A 85 3.83 6.98 5.12
CA GLU A 85 5.15 7.50 4.75
C GLU A 85 5.93 6.45 3.95
N ALA A 86 5.96 5.19 4.39
CA ALA A 86 6.65 4.13 3.68
C ALA A 86 6.06 3.86 2.28
N ILE A 87 4.73 3.83 2.16
CA ILE A 87 4.03 3.71 0.88
C ILE A 87 4.32 4.92 -0.01
N SER A 88 4.31 6.12 0.55
CA SER A 88 4.59 7.35 -0.19
C SER A 88 6.05 7.36 -0.67
N GLY A 89 7.01 6.93 0.15
CA GLY A 89 8.40 6.74 -0.26
C GLY A 89 8.58 5.68 -1.34
N LEU A 90 7.79 4.59 -1.29
CA LEU A 90 7.80 3.54 -2.31
C LEU A 90 7.23 4.02 -3.66
N ILE A 91 6.16 4.81 -3.62
CA ILE A 91 5.50 5.35 -4.82
C ILE A 91 6.33 6.51 -5.41
N TYR A 92 6.91 7.34 -4.55
CA TYR A 92 7.56 8.60 -4.90
C TYR A 92 9.06 8.57 -4.57
N SER A 93 9.78 7.66 -5.22
CA SER A 93 11.25 7.55 -5.12
C SER A 93 12.01 8.81 -5.57
N ASP A 94 11.37 9.74 -6.29
CA ASP A 94 11.99 10.92 -6.89
C ASP A 94 11.72 12.24 -6.13
N GLY A 95 11.23 12.19 -4.88
CA GLY A 95 11.26 13.35 -3.97
C GLY A 95 10.26 14.47 -4.24
N GLU A 96 9.31 14.29 -5.15
CA GLU A 96 8.23 15.25 -5.39
C GLU A 96 7.07 15.03 -4.42
N MET A 97 7.06 15.84 -3.35
CA MET A 97 5.90 16.24 -2.53
C MET A 97 5.79 15.73 -1.08
N ALA A 98 6.69 16.24 -0.22
CA ALA A 98 6.49 16.31 1.23
C ALA A 98 5.22 17.09 1.68
N ASN A 99 4.49 17.77 0.78
CA ASN A 99 3.37 18.66 1.14
C ASN A 99 1.98 18.00 1.14
N GLU A 100 1.76 16.94 0.35
CA GLU A 100 0.45 16.28 0.29
C GLU A 100 0.35 15.08 1.25
N GLU A 101 1.48 14.47 1.63
CA GLU A 101 1.57 13.55 2.77
C GLU A 101 0.96 14.16 4.04
N ALA A 102 1.29 15.42 4.35
CA ALA A 102 0.81 16.11 5.55
C ALA A 102 -0.73 16.19 5.64
N LYS A 103 -1.44 16.39 4.52
CA LYS A 103 -2.93 16.40 4.52
C LYS A 103 -3.52 15.02 4.75
N LEU A 104 -2.89 13.99 4.23
CA LEU A 104 -3.34 12.61 4.38
C LEU A 104 -3.02 12.04 5.75
N LEU A 105 -1.82 12.33 6.27
CA LEU A 105 -1.45 12.08 7.65
C LEU A 105 -2.44 12.79 8.59
N THR A 106 -2.82 14.04 8.33
CA THR A 106 -3.85 14.74 9.12
C THR A 106 -5.21 14.02 9.07
N GLN A 107 -5.61 13.46 7.92
CA GLN A 107 -6.85 12.67 7.84
C GLN A 107 -6.72 11.35 8.61
N VAL A 108 -5.52 10.77 8.64
CA VAL A 108 -5.23 9.53 9.38
C VAL A 108 -5.15 9.75 10.88
N GLN A 109 -4.68 10.92 11.32
CA GLN A 109 -4.62 11.35 12.72
C GLN A 109 -5.99 11.53 13.38
N GLN A 110 -7.07 11.60 12.59
CA GLN A 110 -8.44 11.68 13.13
C GLN A 110 -9.05 10.31 13.46
N TYR A 111 -8.28 9.21 13.36
CA TYR A 111 -8.84 7.86 13.49
C TYR A 111 -8.58 7.19 14.84
N ASP A 112 -9.66 6.60 15.36
CA ASP A 112 -9.69 5.81 16.59
C ASP A 112 -9.23 4.36 16.31
N PRO A 113 -8.14 3.87 16.94
CA PRO A 113 -7.60 2.53 16.71
C PRO A 113 -8.47 1.39 17.26
N ALA A 114 -9.55 1.67 18.00
CA ALA A 114 -10.39 0.65 18.62
C ALA A 114 -11.41 -0.04 17.67
N ASN A 115 -11.39 0.26 16.37
CA ASN A 115 -12.42 -0.20 15.43
C ASN A 115 -11.79 -0.89 14.21
N THR A 116 -12.25 -2.09 13.84
CA THR A 116 -11.88 -2.78 12.58
C THR A 116 -12.16 -1.91 11.34
N SER A 117 -13.12 -0.99 11.47
CA SER A 117 -13.39 0.07 10.48
C SER A 117 -12.20 1.00 10.19
N SER A 118 -11.16 0.99 11.02
CA SER A 118 -9.99 1.86 10.86
C SER A 118 -9.00 1.30 9.83
N LEU A 119 -8.84 -0.03 9.74
CA LEU A 119 -8.02 -0.68 8.70
C LEU A 119 -8.62 -0.48 7.30
N ASP A 120 -9.94 -0.68 7.17
CA ASP A 120 -10.70 -0.38 5.96
C ASP A 120 -10.52 1.06 5.47
N LYS A 121 -10.61 2.02 6.39
CA LYS A 121 -10.44 3.44 6.08
C LYS A 121 -9.02 3.78 5.68
N VAL A 122 -8.02 3.15 6.31
CA VAL A 122 -6.61 3.31 5.96
C VAL A 122 -6.36 2.76 4.56
N LEU A 123 -6.83 1.55 4.25
CA LEU A 123 -6.69 0.97 2.91
C LEU A 123 -7.36 1.85 1.84
N LYS A 124 -8.56 2.36 2.11
CA LYS A 124 -9.21 3.32 1.20
C LYS A 124 -8.45 4.64 1.07
N THR A 125 -7.75 5.07 2.12
CA THR A 125 -6.93 6.29 2.09
C THR A 125 -5.69 6.07 1.22
N VAL A 126 -4.98 4.96 1.43
CA VAL A 126 -3.86 4.49 0.61
C VAL A 126 -4.29 4.33 -0.85
N GLN A 127 -5.42 3.68 -1.10
CA GLN A 127 -5.96 3.46 -2.44
C GLN A 127 -6.27 4.79 -3.13
N LYS A 128 -6.93 5.75 -2.46
CA LYS A 128 -7.20 7.08 -3.04
C LYS A 128 -5.94 7.86 -3.38
N LEU A 129 -4.96 7.81 -2.47
CA LEU A 129 -3.64 8.39 -2.65
C LEU A 129 -3.01 7.90 -3.95
N TYR A 130 -2.97 6.59 -4.04
CA TYR A 130 -2.41 5.85 -5.15
C TYR A 130 -3.17 6.09 -6.47
N GLN A 131 -4.49 5.99 -6.48
CA GLN A 131 -5.33 6.25 -7.65
C GLN A 131 -5.19 7.68 -8.16
N ARG A 132 -5.09 8.64 -7.24
CA ARG A 132 -4.87 10.04 -7.60
C ARG A 132 -3.54 10.23 -8.31
N TYR A 133 -2.50 9.49 -7.94
CA TYR A 133 -1.23 9.52 -8.66
C TYR A 133 -1.34 8.89 -10.05
N VAL A 134 -1.87 7.67 -10.11
CA VAL A 134 -1.97 6.87 -11.33
C VAL A 134 -2.84 7.55 -12.40
N THR A 135 -3.85 8.31 -11.97
CA THR A 135 -4.81 8.99 -12.87
C THR A 135 -4.39 10.43 -13.20
N SER A 136 -3.32 10.97 -12.60
CA SER A 136 -2.91 12.38 -12.78
C SER A 136 -2.02 12.62 -14.00
#